data_AF-A0A528XHI6-F1
#
_entry.id   AF-A0A528XHI6-F1
#
_cell.length_a   1.000
_cell.length_b   1.000
_cell.length_c   1.000
_cell.angle_alpha   90.00
_cell.angle_beta   90.00
_cell.angle_gamma   90.00
#
_symmetry.space_group_name_H-M   'P 1'
#
loop_
_entity.id
_entity.type
_entity.pdbx_description
1 polymer ?
#
loop_
_entity_poly.entity_id
_entity_poly.type
_entity_poly.pdbx_seq_one_letter_code
_entity_poly.pdbx_strand_id
1 'polypeptide(L)' 'AAAQASGAVPMVVLGTAHPAKFPAAVEAASGIAPALPAWLGGLMTADEKYTILPSDLKMVEDYVSRHTRAAR' A
#
# COMPACT_ATOMS: atom_id res chain seq x y z
N ALA A 1 -10.23 -25.05 2.27
CA ALA A 1 -8.88 -25.64 2.44
C ALA A 1 -8.00 -25.16 1.29
N ALA A 2 -6.77 -24.71 1.56
CA ALA A 2 -5.84 -24.28 0.52
C ALA A 2 -5.48 -25.48 -0.37
N ALA A 3 -5.52 -25.30 -1.69
CA ALA A 3 -5.18 -26.35 -2.64
C ALA A 3 -3.69 -26.73 -2.51
N GLN A 4 -3.41 -28.01 -2.27
CA GLN A 4 -2.04 -28.52 -2.26
C GLN A 4 -1.52 -28.64 -3.69
N ALA A 5 -0.30 -28.14 -3.93
CA ALA A 5 0.39 -28.36 -5.20
C ALA A 5 0.73 -29.86 -5.33
N SER A 6 0.07 -30.55 -6.27
CA SER A 6 0.14 -32.02 -6.42
C SER A 6 0.83 -32.49 -7.70
N GLY A 7 1.53 -31.60 -8.42
CA GLY A 7 2.17 -31.90 -9.71
C GLY A 7 3.70 -31.92 -9.66
N ALA A 8 4.32 -32.58 -10.64
CA ALA A 8 5.78 -32.63 -10.83
C ALA A 8 6.38 -31.28 -11.31
N VAL A 9 5.54 -30.33 -11.75
CA VAL A 9 5.96 -29.00 -12.21
C VAL A 9 5.99 -28.04 -11.02
N PRO A 10 7.08 -27.27 -10.82
CA PRO A 10 7.16 -26.32 -9.70
C PRO A 10 6.11 -25.22 -9.81
N MET A 11 5.39 -24.97 -8.71
CA MET A 11 4.46 -23.86 -8.58
C MET A 11 5.21 -22.63 -8.05
N VAL A 12 5.00 -21.47 -8.67
CA VAL A 12 5.53 -20.19 -8.19
C VAL A 12 4.37 -19.30 -7.76
N VAL A 13 4.40 -18.82 -6.52
CA VAL A 13 3.41 -17.87 -5.97
C VAL A 13 4.11 -16.54 -5.69
N LEU A 14 3.59 -15.46 -6.28
CA LEU A 14 4.15 -14.13 -6.11
C LEU A 14 3.59 -13.49 -4.84
N GLY A 15 4.47 -13.14 -3.90
CA GLY A 15 4.13 -12.29 -2.78
C GLY A 15 3.90 -10.85 -3.25
N THR A 16 2.63 -10.47 -3.45
CA THR A 16 2.27 -9.15 -4.00
C THR A 16 2.39 -8.01 -2.99
N ALA A 17 2.45 -8.33 -1.69
CA ALA A 17 2.57 -7.33 -0.64
C ALA A 17 3.24 -7.85 0.64
N HIS A 18 3.98 -6.96 1.32
CA HIS A 18 4.44 -7.17 2.69
C HIS A 18 3.24 -7.25 3.68
N PRO A 19 3.25 -8.16 4.67
CA PRO A 19 2.16 -8.33 5.66
C PRO A 19 1.78 -7.06 6.42
N ALA A 20 2.77 -6.21 6.73
CA ALA A 20 2.54 -4.93 7.42
C ALA A 20 1.64 -3.93 6.65
N LYS A 21 1.33 -4.17 5.37
CA LYS A 21 0.31 -3.38 4.67
C LYS A 21 -1.12 -3.75 5.08
N PHE A 22 -1.33 -4.95 5.62
CA PHE A 22 -2.64 -5.47 6.03
C PHE A 22 -2.57 -6.06 7.44
N PRO A 23 -2.12 -5.31 8.46
CA PRO A 23 -1.77 -5.84 9.76
C PRO A 23 -2.95 -6.52 10.46
N ALA A 24 -4.15 -5.91 10.40
CA ALA A 24 -5.35 -6.45 11.03
C ALA A 24 -5.76 -7.82 10.46
N ALA A 25 -5.67 -8.00 9.13
CA ALA A 25 -6.03 -9.28 8.49
C ALA A 25 -5.02 -10.38 8.86
N VAL A 26 -3.74 -10.04 8.92
CA VAL A 26 -2.66 -10.97 9.30
C VAL A 26 -2.80 -11.37 10.77
N GLU A 27 -3.04 -10.42 11.67
CA GLU A 27 -3.23 -10.66 13.09
C GLU A 27 -4.47 -11.53 13.35
N ALA A 28 -5.60 -11.23 12.70
CA ALA A 28 -6.81 -12.04 12.85
C ALA A 28 -6.62 -13.50 12.38
N ALA A 29 -5.83 -13.72 11.32
CA ALA A 29 -5.62 -15.04 10.74
C ALA A 29 -4.52 -15.86 11.45
N SER A 30 -3.52 -15.21 12.02
CA SER A 30 -2.29 -15.86 12.52
C SER A 30 -1.93 -15.56 13.96
N GLY A 31 -2.59 -14.58 14.60
CA GLY A 31 -2.23 -14.05 15.92
C GLY A 31 -0.96 -13.19 15.93
N ILE A 32 -0.34 -12.95 14.76
CA ILE A 32 0.91 -12.19 14.64
C ILE A 32 0.59 -10.78 14.14
N ALA A 33 0.97 -9.76 14.92
CA ALA A 33 0.99 -8.38 14.46
C ALA A 33 2.29 -8.12 13.68
N PRO A 34 2.24 -7.94 12.34
CA PRO A 34 3.46 -7.80 11.54
C PRO A 34 4.13 -6.43 11.78
N ALA A 35 5.41 -6.44 12.15
CA ALA A 35 6.19 -5.22 12.31
C ALA A 35 6.57 -4.58 10.96
N LEU A 36 6.82 -3.26 10.99
CA LEU A 36 7.44 -2.56 9.86
C LEU A 36 8.92 -2.98 9.73
N PRO A 37 9.44 -3.07 8.50
CA PRO A 37 10.88 -3.20 8.28
C PRO A 37 11.65 -2.05 8.95
N ALA A 38 12.88 -2.33 9.44
CA ALA A 38 13.66 -1.36 10.22
C ALA A 38 13.88 -0.01 9.49
N TRP A 39 14.06 -0.04 8.18
CA TRP A 39 14.23 1.15 7.34
C TRP A 39 12.94 1.99 7.16
N LEU A 40 11.79 1.50 7.62
CA LEU A 40 10.50 2.22 7.69
C LEU A 40 10.07 2.57 9.12
N GLY A 41 10.95 2.43 10.12
CA GLY A 41 10.57 2.59 11.54
C GLY A 41 9.94 3.95 11.88
N GLY A 42 10.36 5.03 11.21
CA GLY A 42 9.81 6.38 11.42
C GLY A 42 8.58 6.72 10.57
N LEU A 43 8.09 5.79 9.75
CA LEU A 43 7.02 6.06 8.78
C LEU A 43 5.74 6.58 9.44
N MET A 44 5.35 5.99 10.57
CA MET A 44 4.09 6.33 11.27
C MET A 44 4.14 7.67 12.02
N THR A 45 5.33 8.26 12.18
CA THR A 45 5.52 9.53 12.91
C THR A 45 5.98 10.67 12.00
N ALA A 46 6.17 10.41 10.71
CA ALA A 46 6.60 11.43 9.76
C ALA A 46 5.45 12.42 9.46
N ASP A 47 5.78 13.69 9.22
CA ASP A 47 4.80 14.69 8.84
C ASP A 47 4.17 14.36 7.49
N GLU A 48 2.85 14.17 7.49
CA GLU A 48 2.08 13.98 6.26
C GLU A 48 1.94 15.29 5.49
N LYS A 49 2.22 15.25 4.18
CA LYS A 49 2.09 16.40 3.28
C LYS A 49 1.11 16.07 2.17
N TYR A 50 -0.12 16.55 2.31
CA TYR A 50 -1.16 16.38 1.31
C TYR A 50 -2.08 17.61 1.29
N THR A 51 -2.89 17.73 0.23
CA THR A 51 -3.95 18.74 0.13
C THR A 51 -5.26 18.02 -0.06
N ILE A 52 -6.26 18.37 0.76
CA ILE A 52 -7.61 17.83 0.65
C ILE A 52 -8.33 18.56 -0.47
N LEU A 53 -8.89 17.82 -1.41
CA LEU A 53 -9.71 18.35 -2.49
C LEU A 53 -11.12 17.79 -2.39
N PRO A 54 -12.15 18.57 -2.77
CA PRO A 54 -13.49 18.02 -2.98
C PRO A 54 -13.45 16.91 -4.03
N SER A 55 -14.35 15.94 -3.91
CA SER A 55 -14.57 14.89 -4.91
C SER A 55 -15.31 15.45 -6.14
N ASP A 56 -14.69 16.43 -6.78
CA ASP A 56 -15.18 17.14 -7.95
C ASP A 56 -14.07 17.18 -9.01
N LEU A 57 -14.44 16.89 -10.26
CA LEU A 57 -13.48 16.78 -11.36
C LEU A 57 -12.73 18.10 -11.58
N LYS A 58 -13.46 19.22 -11.57
CA LYS A 58 -12.88 20.53 -11.88
C LYS A 58 -11.88 20.96 -10.82
N MET A 59 -12.16 20.65 -9.55
CA MET A 59 -11.24 20.91 -8.44
C MET A 59 -9.90 20.19 -8.58
N VAL A 60 -9.90 18.94 -9.06
CA VAL A 60 -8.67 18.15 -9.28
C VAL A 60 -7.89 18.71 -10.48
N GLU A 61 -8.56 18.96 -11.60
CA GLU A 61 -7.94 19.54 -12.80
C GLU A 61 -7.26 20.88 -12.52
N ASP A 62 -7.95 21.77 -11.80
CA ASP A 62 -7.43 23.10 -11.45
C ASP A 62 -6.28 23.03 -10.44
N TYR A 63 -6.29 22.04 -9.53
CA TYR A 63 -5.16 21.82 -8.62
C TYR A 63 -3.93 21.37 -9.40
N VAL A 64 -4.06 20.36 -10.28
CA VAL A 64 -2.94 19.86 -11.09
C VAL A 64 -2.39 20.94 -12.01
N SER A 65 -3.27 21.70 -12.68
CA SER A 65 -2.87 22.77 -13.61
C SER A 65 -2.07 23.89 -12.93
N ARG A 66 -2.38 24.22 -11.66
CA ARG A 66 -1.65 25.23 -10.90
C ARG A 66 -0.27 24.78 -10.40
N HIS A 67 -0.07 23.48 -10.20
CA HIS A 67 1.18 22.93 -9.63
C HIS A 67 2.11 22.32 -10.66
N THR A 68 1.61 22.05 -11.87
CA THR A 68 2.43 21.48 -12.94
C THR A 68 3.45 22.49 -13.47
N ARG A 69 4.65 21.99 -13.77
CA ARG A 69 5.71 22.75 -14.46
C ARG A 69 5.68 22.53 -15.98
N ALA A 70 4.84 21.60 -16.46
CA ALA A 70 4.82 21.18 -17.86
C ALA A 70 4.13 22.19 -18.81
N ALA A 71 3.32 23.11 -18.28
CA ALA A 71 2.59 24.11 -19.05
C ALA A 71 3.31 25.47 -19.11
N ARG A 72 4.57 25.54 -18.67
CA ARG A 72 5.39 26.76 -18.66
C ARG A 72 6.36 26.79 -19.83
#